data_AF-J3MZA8-F1
#
_entry.id   AF-J3MZA8-F1
#
_cell.length_a   1.000
_cell.length_b   1.000
_cell.length_c   1.000
_cell.angle_alpha   90.00
_cell.angle_beta   90.00
_cell.angle_gamma   90.00
#
_symmetry.space_group_name_H-M   'P 1'
#
loop_
_entity.id
_entity.type
_entity.pdbx_description
1 polymer ?
#
loop_
_entity_poly.entity_id
_entity_poly.type
_entity_poly.pdbx_seq_one_letter_code
_entity_poly.pdbx_strand_id
1 'polypeptide(L)'
;MALVWDYGERTGIKGWKGLSWGMVPLLGGAMCACTWHFFYNSESLEVLVALQGALTVIGNITMCIAAFRIFKASQESSKSS
;
A
#
# COMPACT_ATOMS: atom_id res chain seq x y z
N MET A 1 -8.48 1.55 -4.38
CA MET A 1 -7.70 2.62 -3.70
C MET A 1 -8.43 3.97 -3.76
N ALA A 2 -9.15 4.29 -4.83
CA ALA A 2 -9.95 5.53 -4.93
C ALA A 2 -10.90 5.78 -3.74
N LEU A 3 -11.56 4.74 -3.22
CA LEU A 3 -12.44 4.88 -2.04
C LEU A 3 -11.70 5.28 -0.77
N VAL A 4 -10.50 4.74 -0.55
CA VAL A 4 -9.65 5.09 0.61
C VAL A 4 -9.16 6.53 0.48
N TRP A 5 -8.88 6.98 -0.74
CA TRP A 5 -8.53 8.36 -1.03
C TRP A 5 -9.68 9.32 -0.76
N ASP A 6 -10.88 9.03 -1.29
CA ASP A 6 -12.09 9.84 -1.10
C ASP A 6 -12.47 9.93 0.38
N TYR A 7 -12.35 8.82 1.12
CA TYR A 7 -12.51 8.82 2.57
C TYR A 7 -11.51 9.76 3.27
N GLY A 8 -10.25 9.80 2.81
CA GLY A 8 -9.24 10.74 3.29
C GLY A 8 -9.58 12.21 3.01
N GLU A 9 -10.26 12.50 1.90
CA GLU A 9 -10.74 13.85 1.59
C GLU A 9 -11.89 14.27 2.50
N ARG A 10 -12.86 13.36 2.72
CA ARG A 10 -14.01 13.62 3.59
C ARG A 10 -13.62 13.77 5.07
N THR A 11 -12.63 13.01 5.53
CA THR A 11 -12.17 13.06 6.94
C THR A 11 -11.11 14.15 7.20
N GLY A 12 -10.51 14.73 6.16
CA GLY A 12 -9.41 15.68 6.28
C GLY A 12 -8.08 15.09 6.76
N ILE A 13 -8.03 13.79 7.09
CA ILE A 13 -6.84 13.12 7.60
C ILE A 13 -5.97 12.67 6.41
N LYS A 14 -4.88 13.41 6.18
CA LYS A 14 -3.91 13.14 5.08
C LYS A 14 -3.31 11.72 5.12
N GLY A 15 -3.33 11.05 6.27
CA GLY A 15 -2.86 9.68 6.43
C GLY A 15 -3.56 8.67 5.51
N TRP A 16 -4.85 8.84 5.22
CA TRP A 16 -5.61 7.96 4.32
C TRP A 16 -5.17 8.06 2.84
N LYS A 17 -4.73 9.25 2.41
CA LYS A 17 -4.13 9.43 1.08
C LYS A 17 -2.78 8.72 1.00
N GLY A 18 -1.97 8.83 2.05
CA GLY A 18 -0.72 8.06 2.18
C GLY A 18 -0.96 6.55 2.17
N LEU A 19 -2.01 6.09 2.84
CA LEU A 19 -2.40 4.67 2.85
C LEU A 19 -2.74 4.20 1.43
N SER A 20 -3.51 5.00 0.68
CA SER A 20 -3.86 4.72 -0.71
C SER A 20 -2.63 4.55 -1.61
N TRP A 21 -1.62 5.41 -1.44
CA TRP A 21 -0.34 5.28 -2.16
C TRP A 21 0.43 4.02 -1.74
N GLY A 22 0.46 3.68 -0.45
CA GLY A 22 1.12 2.47 0.05
C GLY A 22 0.50 1.16 -0.46
N MET A 23 -0.78 1.18 -0.84
CA MET A 23 -1.43 0.04 -1.45
C MET A 23 -0.98 -0.21 -2.90
N VAL A 24 -0.47 0.81 -3.63
CA VAL A 24 -0.06 0.69 -5.05
C VAL A 24 1.09 -0.31 -5.25
N PRO A 25 2.20 -0.24 -4.47
CA PRO A 25 3.24 -1.26 -4.53
C PRO A 25 2.71 -2.67 -4.26
N LEU A 26 1.78 -2.86 -3.31
CA LEU A 26 1.21 -4.18 -3.01
C LEU A 26 0.46 -4.75 -4.22
N LEU A 27 -0.32 -3.93 -4.93
CA LEU A 27 -0.96 -4.32 -6.18
C LEU A 27 0.09 -4.66 -7.25
N GLY A 28 1.14 -3.85 -7.37
CA GLY A 28 2.26 -4.12 -8.27
C GLY A 28 2.92 -5.47 -7.98
N GLY A 29 3.13 -5.81 -6.71
CA GLY A 29 3.66 -7.10 -6.29
C GLY A 29 2.75 -8.26 -6.68
N ALA A 30 1.43 -8.12 -6.47
CA ALA A 30 0.46 -9.11 -6.93
C ALA A 30 0.48 -9.29 -8.45
N MET A 31 0.61 -8.20 -9.21
CA MET A 31 0.72 -8.27 -10.68
C MET A 31 2.01 -8.96 -11.14
N CYS A 32 3.14 -8.77 -10.44
CA CYS A 32 4.38 -9.50 -10.71
C CYS A 32 4.18 -11.01 -10.52
N ALA A 33 3.55 -11.40 -9.41
CA ALA A 33 3.22 -12.80 -9.12
C ALA A 33 2.33 -13.42 -10.20
N CYS A 34 1.24 -12.72 -10.56
CA CYS A 34 0.30 -13.15 -11.59
C CYS A 34 0.98 -13.29 -12.96
N THR A 35 1.86 -12.35 -13.32
CA THR A 35 2.59 -12.40 -14.60
C THR A 35 3.54 -13.59 -14.64
N TRP A 36 4.31 -13.83 -13.58
CA TRP A 36 5.22 -14.97 -13.53
C TRP A 36 4.46 -16.31 -13.60
N HIS A 37 3.33 -16.42 -12.89
CA HIS A 37 2.46 -17.60 -12.96
C HIS A 37 1.81 -17.77 -14.34
N PHE A 38 1.39 -16.68 -15.00
CA PHE A 38 0.81 -16.72 -16.35
C PHE A 38 1.80 -17.30 -17.37
N PHE A 39 3.10 -17.06 -17.20
CA PHE A 39 4.17 -17.64 -18.01
C PHE A 39 4.76 -18.93 -17.42
N TYR A 40 3.95 -19.69 -16.67
CA TYR A 40 4.32 -21.01 -16.11
C TYR A 40 5.60 -21.00 -15.28
N ASN A 41 5.89 -19.92 -14.57
CA ASN A 41 7.09 -19.77 -13.74
C ASN A 41 8.40 -19.92 -14.53
N SER A 42 8.44 -19.42 -15.77
CA SER A 42 9.66 -19.41 -16.58
C SER A 42 10.83 -18.76 -15.81
N GLU A 43 11.99 -19.41 -15.82
CA GLU A 43 13.23 -18.90 -15.21
C GLU A 43 13.63 -17.52 -15.77
N SER A 44 13.34 -17.25 -17.04
CA SER A 44 13.61 -15.96 -17.67
C SER A 44 12.88 -14.77 -17.02
N LEU A 45 11.80 -15.04 -16.27
CA LEU A 45 10.99 -14.05 -15.56
C LEU A 45 11.20 -14.10 -14.04
N GLU A 46 12.18 -14.85 -13.51
CA GLU A 46 12.45 -14.96 -12.07
C GLU A 46 12.67 -13.60 -11.38
N VAL A 47 13.17 -12.61 -12.12
CA VAL A 47 13.31 -11.22 -11.65
C VAL A 47 11.99 -10.63 -11.12
N LEU A 48 10.82 -11.09 -11.63
CA LEU A 48 9.51 -10.70 -11.12
C LEU A 48 9.28 -11.13 -9.67
N VAL A 49 9.87 -12.23 -9.22
CA VAL A 49 9.77 -12.72 -7.84
C VAL A 49 10.54 -11.78 -6.90
N ALA A 50 11.75 -11.38 -7.30
CA ALA A 50 12.53 -10.39 -6.55
C ALA A 50 11.80 -9.04 -6.51
N LEU A 51 11.23 -8.60 -7.63
CA LEU A 51 10.45 -7.37 -7.72
C LEU A 51 9.18 -7.43 -6.87
N GLN A 52 8.45 -8.56 -6.89
CA GLN A 52 7.31 -8.81 -6.03
C GLN A 52 7.71 -8.66 -4.55
N GLY A 53 8.83 -9.26 -4.14
CA GLY A 53 9.35 -9.14 -2.79
C GLY A 53 9.65 -7.69 -2.41
N ALA A 54 10.37 -6.97 -3.27
CA ALA A 54 10.70 -5.56 -3.04
C ALA A 54 9.44 -4.68 -2.92
N LEU A 55 8.48 -4.83 -3.84
CA LEU A 55 7.21 -4.10 -3.82
C LEU A 55 6.37 -4.42 -2.59
N THR A 56 6.41 -5.68 -2.11
CA THR A 56 5.73 -6.11 -0.89
C THR A 56 6.33 -5.44 0.34
N VAL A 57 7.66 -5.40 0.46
CA VAL A 57 8.34 -4.73 1.58
C VAL A 57 8.04 -3.24 1.57
N ILE A 58 8.20 -2.58 0.41
CA ILE A 58 7.93 -1.14 0.26
C ILE A 58 6.46 -0.83 0.57
N GLY A 59 5.53 -1.61 0.04
CA GLY A 59 4.10 -1.46 0.27
C GLY A 59 3.73 -1.57 1.76
N ASN A 60 4.20 -2.61 2.44
CA ASN A 60 3.94 -2.81 3.87
C ASN A 60 4.55 -1.70 4.74
N ILE A 61 5.78 -1.28 4.47
CA ILE A 61 6.42 -0.17 5.19
C ILE A 61 5.61 1.12 5.00
N THR A 62 5.23 1.43 3.76
CA THR A 62 4.47 2.65 3.44
C THR A 62 3.10 2.64 4.11
N MET A 63 2.39 1.50 4.08
CA MET A 63 1.12 1.34 4.78
C MET A 63 1.26 1.47 6.30
N CYS A 64 2.33 0.92 6.89
CA CYS A 64 2.59 1.03 8.33
C CYS A 64 2.79 2.50 8.75
N ILE A 65 3.61 3.25 7.99
CA ILE A 65 3.81 4.69 8.22
C ILE A 65 2.49 5.45 8.08
N ALA A 66 1.69 5.14 7.06
CA ALA A 66 0.39 5.78 6.85
C ALA A 66 -0.59 5.48 7.99
N ALA A 67 -0.68 4.23 8.42
CA ALA A 67 -1.52 3.80 9.53
C ALA A 67 -1.12 4.49 10.84
N PHE A 68 0.18 4.60 11.12
CA PHE A 68 0.68 5.34 12.29
C PHE A 68 0.26 6.82 12.27
N ARG A 69 0.31 7.46 11.09
CA ARG A 69 -0.14 8.86 10.93
C ARG A 69 -1.65 9.00 11.14
N ILE A 70 -2.45 8.06 10.66
CA ILE A 70 -3.90 8.02 10.91
C ILE A 70 -4.16 7.88 12.41
N PHE A 71 -3.48 6.94 13.07
CA PHE A 71 -3.62 6.72 14.51
C PHE A 71 -3.32 7.97 15.34
N LYS A 72 -2.21 8.66 15.06
CA LYS A 72 -1.88 9.93 15.72
C LYS A 72 -2.94 11.00 15.50
N ALA A 73 -3.38 11.19 14.25
CA ALA A 73 -4.43 12.17 13.93
C ALA A 73 -5.76 11.85 14.64
N SER A 74 -6.11 10.57 14.74
CA SER A 74 -7.31 10.13 15.47
C SER A 74 -7.21 10.43 16.97
N GLN A 75 -6.05 10.21 17.61
CA GLN A 75 -5.87 10.54 19.03
C GLN A 75 -5.96 12.04 19.32
N GLU A 76 -5.40 12.88 18.44
CA GLU A 76 -5.48 14.34 18.58
C GLU A 76 -6.93 14.82 18.50
N SER A 77 -7.71 14.25 17.57
CA SER A 77 -9.14 14.55 17.47
C SER A 77 -9.94 14.12 18.71
N SER A 78 -9.57 13.02 19.37
CA SER A 78 -10.26 12.55 20.59
C SER A 78 -9.91 13.35 21.84
N LYS A 79 -8.73 13.99 21.91
CA LYS A 79 -8.32 14.83 23.05
C LYS A 79 -8.86 16.26 23.00
N SER A 80 -9.36 16.70 21.83
CA SER A 80 -9.90 18.05 21.62
C SER A 80 -11.41 18.14 21.81
N SER A 81 -12.09 17.02 22.10
CA SER A 81 -13.51 16.93 22.46
C SER A 81 -13.66 16.72 23.95
#